data_AF-A0ABD1UIY6-F1
#
_entry.id   AF-A0ABD1UIY6-F1
#
_cell.length_a   1.000
_cell.length_b   1.000
_cell.length_c   1.000
_cell.angle_alpha   90.00
_cell.angle_beta   90.00
_cell.angle_gamma   90.00
#
_symmetry.space_group_name_H-M   'P 1'
#
loop_
_entity.id
_entity.type
_entity.pdbx_description
1 polymer ?
#
loop_
_entity_poly.entity_id
_entity_poly.type
_entity_poly.pdbx_seq_one_letter_code
_entity_poly.pdbx_strand_id
1 'polypeptide(L)'
;MTTGLFSTAPSVSNSPVIQRKPYNSTSIRCCEDSNPRINLKLPHDDNCLASFPEKNNYPSKQKPPRPRRIILVRHGQSEGNVDECVYTRVADPKIELTQLGISQAEECGREIREMIEKDGADDWKVYFYVSPYRRSLQTLRNLAKAFEKSRIAGVREEPRLREQDFGNFQDQEEMKIQKAVRMRYGRFFYRFPYGESAADVYDRITGFRETLRSDIDIGRFQPPGQQSPNMNYSDSLTWPYFESVS
;
A
#
# COMPACT_ATOMS: atom_id res chain seq x y z
N MET A 1 -37.51 41.06 -53.14
CA MET A 1 -38.51 40.05 -52.73
C MET A 1 -38.14 39.62 -51.32
N THR A 2 -38.67 40.32 -50.30
CA THR A 2 -39.76 39.86 -49.37
C THR A 2 -39.24 38.86 -48.32
N THR A 3 -38.87 39.27 -47.09
CA THR A 3 -39.63 39.70 -45.87
C THR A 3 -39.98 38.55 -44.89
N GLY A 4 -39.71 38.78 -43.60
CA GLY A 4 -40.33 38.11 -42.41
C GLY A 4 -39.36 37.22 -41.61
N LEU A 5 -38.81 37.53 -40.42
CA LEU A 5 -39.33 37.86 -39.06
C LEU A 5 -40.04 36.71 -38.30
N PHE A 6 -39.75 36.67 -36.98
CA PHE A 6 -40.22 35.82 -35.85
C PHE A 6 -39.42 34.52 -35.59
N SER A 7 -38.59 34.43 -34.54
CA SER A 7 -38.87 34.39 -33.09
C SER A 7 -39.76 33.22 -32.67
N THR A 8 -39.16 32.20 -32.03
CA THR A 8 -39.52 31.70 -30.68
C THR A 8 -38.76 30.40 -30.38
N ALA A 9 -38.18 30.34 -29.17
CA ALA A 9 -37.56 29.16 -28.60
C ALA A 9 -38.63 28.12 -28.21
N PRO A 10 -38.37 26.80 -28.29
CA PRO A 10 -39.25 25.81 -27.70
C PRO A 10 -39.06 25.79 -26.18
N SER A 11 -40.19 25.92 -25.51
CA SER A 11 -40.46 25.96 -24.09
C SER A 11 -39.93 24.76 -23.31
N VAL A 12 -39.33 25.07 -22.15
CA VAL A 12 -39.02 24.16 -21.05
C VAL A 12 -40.33 23.53 -20.54
N SER A 13 -40.48 22.21 -20.65
CA SER A 13 -41.58 21.49 -20.02
C SER A 13 -41.32 21.36 -18.51
N ASN A 14 -42.03 22.17 -17.72
CA ASN A 14 -42.09 22.10 -16.26
C ASN A 14 -42.58 20.72 -15.80
N SER A 15 -41.67 19.89 -15.30
CA SER A 15 -42.00 18.77 -14.43
C SER A 15 -42.05 19.28 -12.98
N PRO A 16 -43.03 18.88 -12.15
CA PRO A 16 -43.21 19.46 -10.83
C PRO A 16 -42.01 19.14 -9.93
N VAL A 17 -41.34 20.21 -9.49
CA VAL A 17 -40.32 20.21 -8.46
C VAL A 17 -40.96 19.72 -7.15
N ILE A 18 -40.68 18.49 -6.76
CA ILE A 18 -41.02 17.98 -5.42
C ILE A 18 -40.10 18.69 -4.43
N GLN A 19 -40.62 19.76 -3.83
CA GLN A 19 -40.00 20.48 -2.73
C GLN A 19 -39.85 19.54 -1.52
N ARG A 20 -38.64 19.06 -1.27
CA ARG A 20 -38.30 18.39 -0.02
C ARG A 20 -38.28 19.43 1.10
N LYS A 21 -39.28 19.40 1.96
CA LYS A 21 -39.36 20.23 3.17
C LYS A 21 -38.16 19.92 4.10
N PRO A 22 -37.58 20.93 4.77
CA PRO A 22 -36.49 20.73 5.71
C PRO A 22 -37.02 19.99 6.95
N TYR A 23 -36.47 18.81 7.23
CA TYR A 23 -36.78 18.07 8.45
C TYR A 23 -35.91 18.63 9.58
N ASN A 24 -36.53 19.34 10.52
CA ASN A 24 -35.90 19.76 11.76
C ASN A 24 -35.86 18.58 12.76
N SER A 25 -34.72 18.48 13.43
CA SER A 25 -34.33 17.60 14.54
C SER A 25 -35.47 17.14 15.46
N THR A 26 -35.49 15.85 15.80
CA THR A 26 -35.71 15.41 17.19
C THR A 26 -35.07 14.04 17.45
N SER A 27 -34.39 13.99 18.60
CA SER A 27 -33.80 12.85 19.31
C SER A 27 -34.61 11.53 19.20
N ILE A 28 -33.89 10.43 18.93
CA ILE A 28 -34.42 9.06 19.04
C ILE A 28 -34.73 8.81 20.53
N ARG A 29 -36.03 8.72 20.86
CA ARG A 29 -36.51 8.30 22.19
C ARG A 29 -36.63 6.78 22.23
N CYS A 30 -35.87 6.15 23.13
CA CYS A 30 -36.13 4.77 23.54
C CYS A 30 -37.35 4.71 24.47
N CYS A 31 -38.07 3.61 24.42
CA CYS A 31 -39.35 3.38 25.11
C CYS A 31 -39.28 3.63 26.62
N GLU A 32 -40.30 4.28 27.17
CA GLU A 32 -40.51 4.50 28.60
C GLU A 32 -41.06 3.24 29.27
N ASP A 33 -40.30 2.64 30.19
CA ASP A 33 -40.79 1.57 31.05
C ASP A 33 -41.69 2.15 32.15
N SER A 34 -42.94 1.72 32.10
CA SER A 34 -43.99 2.03 33.05
C SER A 34 -43.93 1.06 34.24
N ASN A 35 -43.54 1.52 35.44
CA ASN A 35 -44.11 0.99 36.70
C ASN A 35 -43.76 1.83 37.95
N PRO A 36 -44.64 1.86 38.98
CA PRO A 36 -44.72 2.93 39.97
C PRO A 36 -43.73 2.78 41.14
N ARG A 37 -43.36 3.92 41.72
CA ARG A 37 -42.50 4.06 42.90
C ARG A 37 -43.16 3.43 44.13
N ILE A 38 -42.61 2.31 44.60
CA ILE A 38 -42.85 1.82 45.96
C ILE A 38 -41.68 2.28 46.83
N ASN A 39 -42.00 3.10 47.82
CA ASN A 39 -41.05 3.66 48.78
C ASN A 39 -40.96 2.69 49.97
N LEU A 40 -39.92 1.84 50.01
CA LEU A 40 -39.62 0.95 51.14
C LEU A 40 -38.23 1.30 51.69
N LYS A 41 -38.22 1.71 52.96
CA LYS A 41 -37.02 2.06 53.75
C LYS A 41 -36.01 0.91 53.74
N LEU A 42 -34.75 1.25 53.48
CA LEU A 42 -33.58 0.40 53.70
C LEU A 42 -33.36 0.14 55.21
N PRO A 43 -33.06 -1.10 55.59
CA PRO A 43 -32.15 -1.37 56.70
C PRO A 43 -30.82 -1.94 56.17
N HIS A 44 -29.75 -1.30 56.64
CA HIS A 44 -28.44 -1.84 57.03
C HIS A 44 -27.74 -2.90 56.15
N ASP A 45 -26.47 -2.58 55.85
CA ASP A 45 -25.31 -3.45 55.62
C ASP A 45 -25.43 -4.55 54.56
N ASP A 46 -24.78 -4.32 53.41
CA ASP A 46 -23.45 -4.88 53.15
C ASP A 46 -23.01 -4.62 51.70
N ASN A 47 -21.71 -4.44 51.51
CA ASN A 47 -21.02 -4.27 50.24
C ASN A 47 -21.58 -5.18 49.12
N CYS A 48 -22.16 -4.58 48.08
CA CYS A 48 -22.38 -5.25 46.80
C CYS A 48 -21.95 -4.34 45.64
N LEU A 49 -20.64 -4.36 45.36
CA LEU A 49 -20.10 -4.04 44.04
C LEU A 49 -20.65 -5.07 43.05
N ALA A 50 -21.74 -4.74 42.36
CA ALA A 50 -22.20 -5.48 41.21
C ALA A 50 -21.20 -5.28 40.05
N SER A 51 -20.10 -6.05 40.07
CA SER A 51 -19.18 -6.20 38.96
C SER A 51 -19.78 -7.19 37.96
N PHE A 52 -19.99 -6.75 36.72
CA PHE A 52 -20.31 -7.64 35.62
C PHE A 52 -19.20 -8.71 35.46
N PRO A 53 -19.53 -10.02 35.44
CA PRO A 53 -18.54 -11.10 35.46
C PRO A 53 -17.74 -11.27 34.16
N GLU A 54 -18.04 -10.48 33.12
CA GLU A 54 -17.29 -10.50 31.85
C GLU A 54 -16.07 -9.57 31.82
N LYS A 55 -15.80 -8.79 32.88
CA LYS A 55 -14.52 -8.09 33.03
C LYS A 55 -13.38 -9.00 33.51
N ASN A 56 -13.45 -10.29 33.20
CA ASN A 56 -12.35 -11.23 33.40
C ASN A 56 -11.26 -10.96 32.36
N ASN A 57 -10.30 -10.12 32.76
CA ASN A 57 -8.88 -10.22 32.47
C ASN A 57 -8.56 -10.92 31.14
N TYR A 58 -8.84 -10.26 30.01
CA TYR A 58 -8.18 -10.65 28.76
C TYR A 58 -6.68 -10.52 29.05
N PRO A 59 -5.88 -11.59 28.91
CA PRO A 59 -4.43 -11.41 28.95
C PRO A 59 -4.15 -10.32 27.93
N SER A 60 -3.53 -9.22 28.36
CA SER A 60 -3.12 -8.17 27.44
C SER A 60 -2.31 -8.89 26.37
N LYS A 61 -2.87 -9.09 25.17
CA LYS A 61 -2.15 -9.75 24.09
C LYS A 61 -0.89 -8.94 23.91
N GLN A 62 0.25 -9.48 24.36
CA GLN A 62 1.50 -8.78 24.25
C GLN A 62 1.68 -8.51 22.76
N LYS A 63 1.79 -7.22 22.41
CA LYS A 63 1.97 -6.85 21.02
C LYS A 63 3.27 -7.51 20.54
N PRO A 64 3.27 -8.14 19.38
CA PRO A 64 4.47 -8.76 18.85
C PRO A 64 5.58 -7.72 18.71
N PRO A 65 6.85 -8.13 18.87
CA PRO A 65 7.98 -7.24 18.68
C PRO A 65 7.94 -6.64 17.27
N ARG A 66 8.18 -5.33 17.20
CA ARG A 66 8.29 -4.62 15.92
C ARG A 66 9.57 -5.00 15.21
N PRO A 67 9.61 -4.90 13.87
CA PRO A 67 10.88 -5.01 13.17
C PRO A 67 11.87 -3.97 13.65
N ARG A 68 13.15 -4.33 13.56
CA ARG A 68 14.28 -3.44 13.77
C ARG A 68 14.56 -2.58 12.54
N ARG A 69 14.28 -3.07 11.31
CA ARG A 69 14.46 -2.31 10.06
C ARG A 69 13.38 -2.58 9.03
N ILE A 70 13.17 -1.59 8.16
CA ILE A 70 12.54 -1.71 6.85
C ILE A 70 13.59 -1.27 5.83
N ILE A 71 14.04 -2.20 4.98
CA ILE A 71 15.10 -1.97 4.00
C ILE A 71 14.45 -1.89 2.63
N LEU A 72 14.67 -0.80 1.88
CA LEU A 72 14.07 -0.60 0.56
C LEU A 72 15.08 -0.93 -0.54
N VAL A 73 14.74 -1.85 -1.43
CA VAL A 73 15.65 -2.37 -2.48
C VAL A 73 15.04 -2.18 -3.86
N ARG A 74 15.72 -1.41 -4.71
CA ARG A 74 15.38 -1.33 -6.14
C ARG A 74 15.82 -2.60 -6.88
N HIS A 75 15.11 -2.99 -7.93
CA HIS A 75 15.59 -4.06 -8.81
C HIS A 75 16.99 -3.72 -9.37
N GLY A 76 17.79 -4.74 -9.66
CA GLY A 76 19.05 -4.56 -10.41
C GLY A 76 18.80 -4.02 -11.82
N GLN A 77 19.85 -3.63 -12.54
CA GLN A 77 19.72 -3.13 -13.91
C GLN A 77 18.92 -4.12 -14.80
N SER A 78 17.91 -3.61 -15.49
CA SER A 78 17.08 -4.37 -16.43
C SER A 78 17.42 -4.05 -17.88
N GLU A 79 17.01 -4.93 -18.81
CA GLU A 79 17.15 -4.68 -20.24
C GLU A 79 16.50 -3.35 -20.64
N GLY A 80 15.33 -3.04 -20.07
CA GLY A 80 14.62 -1.79 -20.31
C GLY A 80 15.27 -0.55 -19.68
N ASN A 81 16.24 -0.71 -18.77
CA ASN A 81 17.07 0.41 -18.31
C ASN A 81 18.25 0.69 -19.25
N VAL A 82 18.73 -0.34 -19.96
CA VAL A 82 19.82 -0.20 -20.93
C VAL A 82 19.27 0.29 -22.27
N ASP A 83 18.14 -0.25 -22.69
CA ASP A 83 17.50 0.06 -23.97
C ASP A 83 15.99 0.22 -23.78
N GLU A 84 15.50 1.46 -23.88
CA GLU A 84 14.07 1.75 -23.81
C GLU A 84 13.30 1.15 -25.01
N CYS A 85 13.96 0.76 -26.11
CA CYS A 85 13.29 0.10 -27.25
C CYS A 85 12.70 -1.25 -26.87
N VAL A 86 13.19 -1.89 -25.81
CA VAL A 86 12.73 -3.21 -25.37
C VAL A 86 11.23 -3.20 -25.04
N TYR A 87 10.69 -2.09 -24.53
CA TYR A 87 9.26 -1.95 -24.21
C TYR A 87 8.34 -2.02 -25.44
N THR A 88 8.86 -1.82 -26.65
CA THR A 88 8.08 -1.97 -27.89
C THR A 88 7.83 -3.42 -28.27
N ARG A 89 8.68 -4.34 -27.79
CA ARG A 89 8.69 -5.77 -28.16
C ARG A 89 8.44 -6.72 -26.99
N VAL A 90 8.67 -6.28 -25.76
CA VAL A 90 8.46 -7.07 -24.53
C VAL A 90 7.58 -6.27 -23.59
N ALA A 91 6.51 -6.91 -23.10
CA ALA A 91 5.63 -6.30 -22.11
C ALA A 91 6.41 -5.95 -20.82
N ASP A 92 6.14 -4.78 -20.25
CA ASP A 92 6.86 -4.25 -19.08
C ASP A 92 7.01 -5.26 -17.93
N PRO A 93 5.97 -5.98 -17.47
CA PRO A 93 6.11 -6.96 -16.38
C PRO A 93 7.09 -8.12 -16.67
N LYS A 94 7.41 -8.36 -17.94
CA LYS A 94 8.28 -9.45 -18.41
C LYS A 94 9.73 -9.02 -18.65
N ILE A 95 10.05 -7.74 -18.57
CA ILE A 95 11.43 -7.25 -18.75
C ILE A 95 12.35 -7.89 -17.72
N GLU A 96 13.49 -8.40 -18.21
CA GLU A 96 14.45 -9.17 -17.41
C GLU A 96 15.61 -8.30 -16.89
N LEU A 97 16.34 -8.81 -15.91
CA LEU A 97 17.62 -8.26 -15.49
C LEU A 97 18.69 -8.53 -16.55
N THR A 98 19.63 -7.60 -16.67
CA THR A 98 20.89 -7.85 -17.37
C THR A 98 21.83 -8.70 -16.50
N GLN A 99 22.92 -9.20 -17.09
CA GLN A 99 23.95 -9.89 -16.31
C GLN A 99 24.55 -8.97 -15.21
N LEU A 100 24.68 -7.67 -15.49
CA LEU A 100 25.08 -6.68 -14.49
C LEU A 100 24.03 -6.56 -13.38
N GLY A 101 22.74 -6.51 -13.72
CA GLY A 101 21.65 -6.47 -12.74
C GLY A 101 21.62 -7.68 -11.81
N ILE A 102 21.97 -8.87 -12.33
CA ILE A 102 22.14 -10.08 -11.51
C ILE A 102 23.26 -9.89 -10.49
N SER A 103 24.46 -9.47 -10.94
CA SER A 103 25.60 -9.24 -10.03
C SER A 103 25.31 -8.17 -8.98
N GLN A 104 24.60 -7.10 -9.37
CA GLN A 104 24.15 -6.05 -8.43
C GLN A 104 23.22 -6.61 -7.35
N ALA A 105 22.30 -7.51 -7.71
CA ALA A 105 21.40 -8.13 -6.75
C ALA A 105 22.14 -9.03 -5.76
N GLU A 106 23.15 -9.79 -6.22
CA GLU A 106 23.99 -10.63 -5.35
C GLU A 106 24.82 -9.79 -4.36
N GLU A 107 25.45 -8.70 -4.84
CA GLU A 107 26.16 -7.75 -3.99
C GLU A 107 25.23 -7.15 -2.93
N CYS A 108 24.07 -6.63 -3.36
CA CYS A 108 23.09 -6.05 -2.46
C CYS A 108 22.65 -7.02 -1.36
N GLY A 109 22.50 -8.31 -1.68
CA GLY A 109 22.22 -9.35 -0.69
C GLY A 109 23.31 -9.49 0.37
N ARG A 110 24.59 -9.46 -0.05
CA ARG A 110 25.73 -9.51 0.87
C ARG A 110 25.79 -8.28 1.77
N GLU A 111 25.65 -7.08 1.19
CA GLU A 111 25.65 -5.83 1.95
C GLU A 111 24.53 -5.78 3.00
N ILE A 112 23.32 -6.21 2.64
CA ILE A 112 22.18 -6.28 3.58
C ILE A 112 22.46 -7.27 4.69
N ARG A 113 23.01 -8.45 4.37
CA ARG A 113 23.36 -9.45 5.38
C ARG A 113 24.39 -8.91 6.37
N GLU A 114 25.48 -8.34 5.87
CA GLU A 114 26.52 -7.75 6.71
C GLU A 114 25.97 -6.63 7.60
N MET A 115 25.07 -5.80 7.06
CA MET A 115 24.39 -4.73 7.80
C MET A 115 23.57 -5.29 8.96
N ILE A 116 22.86 -6.40 8.76
CA ILE A 116 22.04 -7.04 9.79
C ILE A 116 22.93 -7.73 10.84
N GLU A 117 23.97 -8.46 10.42
CA GLU A 117 24.88 -9.17 11.33
C GLU A 117 25.66 -8.21 12.25
N LYS A 118 25.99 -7.00 11.77
CA LYS A 118 26.65 -5.95 12.57
C LYS A 118 25.84 -5.48 13.79
N ASP A 119 24.56 -5.81 13.89
CA ASP A 119 23.78 -5.51 15.09
C ASP A 119 24.10 -6.37 16.31
N GLY A 120 24.77 -7.51 16.10
CA GLY A 120 25.12 -8.44 17.19
C GLY A 120 23.93 -9.22 17.75
N ALA A 121 22.78 -9.25 17.07
CA ALA A 121 21.67 -10.13 17.40
C ALA A 121 21.85 -11.48 16.70
N ASP A 122 21.75 -12.61 17.40
CA ASP A 122 22.01 -13.93 16.79
C ASP A 122 20.76 -14.58 16.17
N ASP A 123 19.56 -14.09 16.47
CA ASP A 123 18.29 -14.70 16.12
C ASP A 123 17.53 -13.94 15.00
N TRP A 124 18.21 -13.03 14.30
CA TRP A 124 17.59 -12.23 13.25
C TRP A 124 16.95 -13.08 12.15
N LYS A 125 15.85 -12.55 11.60
CA LYS A 125 15.13 -13.07 10.44
C LYS A 125 14.85 -11.95 9.45
N VAL A 126 14.69 -12.31 8.18
CA VAL A 126 14.27 -11.41 7.10
C VAL A 126 12.95 -11.90 6.49
N TYR A 127 12.02 -10.99 6.31
CA TYR A 127 10.83 -11.21 5.50
C TYR A 127 10.86 -10.30 4.28
N PHE A 128 10.47 -10.83 3.13
CA PHE A 128 10.54 -10.13 1.85
C PHE A 128 9.15 -9.80 1.30
N TYR A 129 8.92 -8.53 0.97
CA TYR A 129 7.90 -8.14 0.01
C TYR A 129 8.53 -7.89 -1.36
N VAL A 130 7.86 -8.33 -2.42
CA VAL A 130 8.39 -8.22 -3.80
C VAL A 130 7.30 -7.90 -4.80
N SER A 131 7.62 -7.02 -5.75
CA SER A 131 6.77 -6.76 -6.91
C SER A 131 6.65 -8.03 -7.78
N PRO A 132 5.50 -8.29 -8.42
CA PRO A 132 5.33 -9.43 -9.32
C PRO A 132 6.13 -9.32 -10.64
N TYR A 133 6.81 -8.20 -10.88
CA TYR A 133 7.58 -7.99 -12.10
C TYR A 133 8.82 -8.88 -12.16
N ARG A 134 9.13 -9.39 -13.37
CA ARG A 134 10.19 -10.38 -13.57
C ARG A 134 11.56 -9.92 -13.07
N ARG A 135 11.94 -8.67 -13.35
CA ARG A 135 13.18 -8.05 -12.84
C ARG A 135 13.24 -7.96 -11.32
N SER A 136 12.12 -7.69 -10.65
CA SER A 136 12.05 -7.67 -9.17
C SER A 136 12.17 -9.07 -8.58
N LEU A 137 11.48 -10.05 -9.16
CA LEU A 137 11.60 -11.46 -8.77
C LEU A 137 13.02 -12.00 -9.02
N GLN A 138 13.65 -11.67 -10.15
CA GLN A 138 15.04 -12.03 -10.42
C GLN A 138 16.02 -11.34 -9.45
N THR A 139 15.75 -10.10 -9.07
CA THR A 139 16.55 -9.39 -8.05
C THR A 139 16.45 -10.13 -6.72
N LEU A 140 15.23 -10.41 -6.24
CA LEU A 140 15.03 -11.15 -5.00
C LEU A 140 15.70 -12.53 -5.03
N ARG A 141 15.58 -13.27 -6.13
CA ARG A 141 16.19 -14.61 -6.26
C ARG A 141 17.71 -14.59 -6.09
N ASN A 142 18.37 -13.57 -6.62
CA ASN A 142 19.83 -13.45 -6.53
C ASN A 142 20.27 -12.85 -5.19
N LEU A 143 19.55 -11.83 -4.70
CA LEU A 143 19.75 -11.23 -3.39
C LEU A 143 19.60 -12.25 -2.26
N ALA A 144 18.57 -13.10 -2.33
CA ALA A 144 18.26 -14.10 -1.31
C ALA A 144 19.35 -15.18 -1.16
N LYS A 145 20.27 -15.34 -2.13
CA LYS A 145 21.39 -16.30 -2.04
C LYS A 145 22.33 -15.99 -0.89
N ALA A 146 22.41 -14.73 -0.45
CA ALA A 146 23.24 -14.34 0.68
C ALA A 146 22.70 -14.88 2.02
N PHE A 147 21.42 -15.28 2.07
CA PHE A 147 20.73 -15.67 3.29
C PHE A 147 20.49 -17.18 3.35
N GLU A 148 20.75 -17.76 4.52
CA GLU A 148 20.32 -19.13 4.80
C GLU A 148 18.80 -19.23 4.84
N LYS A 149 18.24 -20.36 4.38
CA LYS A 149 16.77 -20.59 4.41
C LYS A 149 16.18 -20.44 5.81
N SER A 150 16.93 -20.84 6.84
CA SER A 150 16.55 -20.70 8.24
C SER A 150 16.33 -19.24 8.64
N ARG A 151 17.03 -18.29 8.00
CA ARG A 151 16.96 -16.85 8.27
C ARG A 151 15.82 -16.14 7.52
N ILE A 152 15.18 -16.80 6.57
CA ILE A 152 14.09 -16.25 5.78
C ILE A 152 12.76 -16.63 6.43
N ALA A 153 12.09 -15.66 7.05
CA ALA A 153 10.79 -15.86 7.67
C ALA A 153 9.66 -16.05 6.65
N GLY A 154 9.81 -15.48 5.45
CA GLY A 154 8.85 -15.65 4.37
C GLY A 154 9.07 -14.68 3.23
N VAL A 155 8.32 -14.91 2.15
CA VAL A 155 8.29 -14.08 0.95
C VAL A 155 6.83 -13.86 0.57
N ARG A 156 6.49 -12.64 0.20
CA ARG A 156 5.16 -12.27 -0.28
C ARG A 156 5.24 -11.39 -1.51
N GLU A 157 4.57 -11.82 -2.56
CA GLU A 157 4.32 -10.97 -3.72
C GLU A 157 3.27 -9.92 -3.37
N GLU A 158 3.55 -8.65 -3.70
CA GLU A 158 2.67 -7.53 -3.46
C GLU A 158 2.50 -6.71 -4.76
N PRO A 159 1.37 -6.87 -5.48
CA PRO A 159 1.10 -6.18 -6.74
C PRO A 159 1.09 -4.65 -6.64
N ARG A 160 0.89 -4.09 -5.45
CA ARG A 160 0.96 -2.64 -5.22
C ARG A 160 2.38 -2.10 -5.22
N LEU A 161 3.41 -2.95 -5.24
CA LEU A 161 4.83 -2.55 -5.34
C LEU A 161 5.35 -2.46 -6.78
N ARG A 162 4.51 -2.75 -7.78
CA ARG A 162 4.86 -2.60 -9.19
C ARG A 162 5.30 -1.17 -9.53
N GLU A 163 6.05 -1.03 -10.61
CA GLU A 163 6.52 0.28 -11.09
C GLU A 163 5.35 1.15 -11.57
N GLN A 164 5.61 2.46 -11.72
CA GLN A 164 4.61 3.35 -12.33
C GLN A 164 4.34 2.87 -13.75
N ASP A 165 3.08 2.59 -14.05
CA ASP A 165 2.67 2.26 -15.41
C ASP A 165 2.73 3.53 -16.26
N PHE A 166 3.59 3.54 -17.27
CA PHE A 166 3.65 4.64 -18.23
C PHE A 166 2.59 4.51 -19.33
N GLY A 167 1.83 3.43 -19.40
CA GLY A 167 0.84 3.15 -20.42
C GLY A 167 1.39 2.28 -21.56
N ASN A 168 0.51 1.95 -22.50
CA ASN A 168 0.81 1.03 -23.61
C ASN A 168 1.54 1.73 -24.76
N PHE A 169 2.73 2.26 -24.52
CA PHE A 169 3.53 2.89 -25.57
C PHE A 169 4.33 1.86 -26.36
N GLN A 170 3.86 1.55 -27.57
CA GLN A 170 4.65 0.83 -28.57
C GLN A 170 5.47 1.77 -29.47
N ASP A 171 5.17 3.09 -29.41
CA ASP A 171 5.90 4.13 -30.12
C ASP A 171 6.80 4.92 -29.16
N GLN A 172 8.10 4.96 -29.48
CA GLN A 172 9.09 5.68 -28.69
C GLN A 172 8.97 7.20 -28.81
N GLU A 173 8.55 7.71 -29.95
CA GLU A 173 8.43 9.15 -30.17
C GLU A 173 7.28 9.70 -29.33
N GLU A 174 6.14 9.00 -29.30
CA GLU A 174 5.04 9.33 -28.39
C GLU A 174 5.50 9.31 -26.93
N MET A 175 6.24 8.29 -26.51
CA MET A 175 6.78 8.23 -25.14
C MET A 175 7.69 9.44 -24.82
N LYS A 176 8.55 9.87 -25.75
CA LYS A 176 9.41 11.06 -25.58
C LYS A 176 8.57 12.33 -25.44
N ILE A 177 7.56 12.50 -26.28
CA ILE A 177 6.63 13.63 -26.22
C ILE A 177 5.95 13.67 -24.86
N GLN A 178 5.39 12.53 -24.41
CA GLN A 178 4.68 12.43 -23.14
C GLN A 178 5.62 12.71 -21.94
N LYS A 179 6.87 12.24 -21.98
CA LYS A 179 7.90 12.59 -20.98
C LYS A 179 8.18 14.10 -20.95
N ALA A 180 8.27 14.76 -22.11
CA ALA A 180 8.48 16.21 -22.19
C ALA A 180 7.27 17.01 -21.68
N VAL A 181 6.05 16.60 -22.02
CA VAL A 181 4.81 17.21 -21.51
C VAL A 181 4.72 17.06 -19.99
N ARG A 182 5.04 15.89 -19.45
CA ARG A 182 5.11 15.65 -18.00
C ARG A 182 6.05 16.64 -17.30
N MET A 183 7.22 16.89 -17.87
CA MET A 183 8.19 17.84 -17.29
C MET A 183 7.64 19.27 -17.24
N ARG A 184 6.83 19.67 -18.24
CA ARG A 184 6.19 20.99 -18.27
C ARG A 184 4.99 21.10 -17.34
N TYR A 185 4.17 20.05 -17.25
CA TYR A 185 2.97 20.04 -16.42
C TYR A 185 3.29 19.88 -14.92
N GLY A 186 4.27 19.03 -14.61
CA GLY A 186 4.65 18.66 -13.24
C GLY A 186 4.55 17.15 -13.02
N ARG A 187 5.59 16.57 -12.42
CA ARG A 187 5.78 15.12 -12.35
C ARG A 187 4.72 14.36 -11.55
N PHE A 188 4.11 15.01 -10.54
CA PHE A 188 3.27 14.33 -9.54
C PHE A 188 1.85 14.04 -10.06
N PHE A 189 1.16 15.07 -10.56
CA PHE A 189 -0.23 14.95 -11.03
C PHE A 189 -0.37 14.62 -12.51
N TYR A 190 0.72 14.64 -13.29
CA TYR A 190 0.66 14.24 -14.68
C TYR A 190 0.29 12.76 -14.79
N ARG A 191 -0.80 12.46 -15.51
CA ARG A 191 -1.21 11.10 -15.82
C ARG A 191 -0.83 10.76 -17.25
N PHE A 192 -0.08 9.67 -17.43
CA PHE A 192 0.21 9.17 -18.78
C PHE A 192 -1.06 8.60 -19.43
N PRO A 193 -1.25 8.81 -20.75
CA PRO A 193 -2.27 8.10 -21.52
C PRO A 193 -2.23 6.59 -21.28
N TYR A 194 -3.36 6.01 -20.89
CA TYR A 194 -3.49 4.58 -20.55
C TYR A 194 -2.57 4.09 -19.42
N GLY A 195 -1.97 4.99 -18.64
CA GLY A 195 -1.06 4.67 -17.53
C GLY A 195 -1.50 5.27 -16.20
N GLU A 196 -0.50 5.44 -15.33
CA GLU A 196 -0.59 5.97 -13.97
C GLU A 196 0.02 7.38 -13.89
N SER A 197 -0.51 8.20 -12.99
CA SER A 197 0.18 9.37 -12.44
C SER A 197 0.97 8.98 -11.19
N ALA A 198 1.86 9.85 -10.72
CA ALA A 198 2.55 9.58 -9.45
C ALA A 198 1.58 9.66 -8.25
N ALA A 199 0.46 10.38 -8.38
CA ALA A 199 -0.61 10.36 -7.39
C ALA A 199 -1.29 8.98 -7.30
N ASP A 200 -1.55 8.31 -8.43
CA ASP A 200 -2.09 6.94 -8.42
C ASP A 200 -1.11 5.96 -7.74
N VAL A 201 0.18 6.12 -8.01
CA VAL A 201 1.24 5.34 -7.34
C VAL A 201 1.22 5.60 -5.83
N TYR A 202 1.12 6.87 -5.43
CA TYR A 202 1.04 7.25 -4.02
C TYR A 202 -0.15 6.61 -3.30
N ASP A 203 -1.33 6.60 -3.93
CA ASP A 203 -2.54 6.04 -3.33
C ASP A 203 -2.41 4.53 -3.08
N ARG A 204 -1.90 3.77 -4.07
CA ARG A 204 -1.68 2.32 -3.89
C ARG A 204 -0.59 2.00 -2.87
N ILE A 205 0.47 2.80 -2.80
CA ILE A 205 1.54 2.63 -1.80
C ILE A 205 1.03 2.99 -0.40
N THR A 206 0.15 3.98 -0.27
CA THR A 206 -0.51 4.29 1.00
C THR A 206 -1.33 3.10 1.48
N GLY A 207 -2.08 2.44 0.57
CA GLY A 207 -2.78 1.20 0.89
C GLY A 207 -1.85 0.06 1.32
N PHE A 208 -0.69 -0.09 0.68
CA PHE A 208 0.32 -1.08 1.08
C PHE A 208 0.89 -0.78 2.47
N ARG A 209 1.17 0.49 2.77
CA ARG A 209 1.69 0.92 4.08
C ARG A 209 0.78 0.47 5.23
N GLU A 210 -0.54 0.56 5.06
CA GLU A 210 -1.50 0.09 6.07
C GLU A 210 -1.52 -1.44 6.18
N THR A 211 -1.28 -2.16 5.08
CA THR A 211 -1.10 -3.63 5.09
C THR A 211 0.16 -4.02 5.84
N LEU A 212 1.30 -3.39 5.54
CA LEU A 212 2.57 -3.61 6.22
C LEU A 212 2.43 -3.35 7.72
N ARG A 213 1.79 -2.25 8.10
CA ARG A 213 1.54 -1.92 9.51
C ARG A 213 0.67 -2.96 10.20
N SER A 214 -0.39 -3.41 9.54
CA SER A 214 -1.26 -4.46 10.08
C SER A 214 -0.51 -5.78 10.25
N ASP A 215 0.29 -6.18 9.27
CA ASP A 215 1.11 -7.40 9.32
C ASP A 215 2.12 -7.35 10.48
N ILE A 216 2.67 -6.17 10.78
CA ILE A 216 3.55 -5.92 11.94
C ILE A 216 2.78 -6.09 13.23
N ASP A 217 1.62 -5.44 13.35
CA ASP A 217 0.84 -5.44 14.59
C ASP A 217 0.28 -6.83 14.93
N ILE A 218 0.00 -7.68 13.94
CA ILE A 218 -0.42 -9.09 14.15
C ILE A 218 0.75 -10.07 14.31
N GLY A 219 1.98 -9.65 14.02
CA GLY A 219 3.17 -10.50 14.17
C GLY A 219 3.30 -11.57 13.10
N ARG A 220 2.77 -11.32 11.89
CA ARG A 220 2.70 -12.29 10.78
C ARG A 220 4.05 -12.94 10.43
N PHE A 221 5.11 -12.22 10.69
CA PHE A 221 6.47 -12.54 10.27
C PHE A 221 7.18 -13.51 11.22
N GLN A 222 6.51 -13.93 12.31
CA GLN A 222 7.02 -14.96 13.21
C GLN A 222 6.48 -16.34 12.77
N PRO A 223 7.33 -17.37 12.64
CA PRO A 223 6.84 -18.72 12.42
C PRO A 223 5.98 -19.19 13.62
N PRO A 224 4.94 -20.03 13.40
CA PRO A 224 4.13 -20.57 14.48
C PRO A 224 5.01 -21.26 15.53
N GLY A 225 4.98 -20.78 16.78
CA GLY A 225 5.67 -21.41 17.93
C GLY A 225 7.06 -20.87 18.28
N GLN A 226 7.67 -19.98 17.48
CA GLN A 226 8.96 -19.33 17.83
C GLN A 226 8.91 -17.82 17.56
N GLN A 227 8.72 -17.04 18.63
CA GLN A 227 8.74 -15.59 18.57
C GLN A 227 10.17 -15.09 18.76
N SER A 228 10.76 -14.44 17.74
CA SER A 228 12.06 -13.76 17.86
C SER A 228 11.86 -12.25 18.06
N PRO A 229 12.53 -11.61 19.03
CA PRO A 229 12.49 -10.17 19.25
C PRO A 229 13.29 -9.34 18.22
N ASN A 230 14.14 -9.94 17.37
CA ASN A 230 15.10 -9.23 16.51
C ASN A 230 14.79 -9.36 15.00
N MET A 231 13.55 -9.12 14.60
CA MET A 231 13.11 -9.28 13.21
C MET A 231 13.53 -8.09 12.34
N ASN A 232 14.01 -8.31 11.11
CA ASN A 232 14.33 -7.27 10.13
C ASN A 232 13.48 -7.46 8.85
N TYR A 233 13.12 -6.38 8.15
CA TYR A 233 12.41 -6.46 6.86
C TYR A 233 13.25 -5.91 5.72
N SER A 234 13.07 -6.53 4.55
CA SER A 234 13.61 -6.09 3.28
C SER A 234 12.46 -6.05 2.27
N ASP A 235 12.01 -4.85 1.94
CA ASP A 235 11.08 -4.57 0.86
C ASP A 235 11.88 -4.33 -0.41
N SER A 236 11.72 -5.19 -1.41
CA SER A 236 12.20 -4.87 -2.76
C SER A 236 11.21 -3.92 -3.44
N LEU A 237 11.30 -2.64 -3.08
CA LEU A 237 10.61 -1.55 -3.75
C LEU A 237 11.28 -1.24 -5.08
N THR A 238 10.57 -1.55 -6.14
CA THR A 238 10.70 -0.86 -7.40
C THR A 238 10.29 0.61 -7.24
N TRP A 239 11.26 1.48 -6.93
CA TRP A 239 11.04 2.91 -6.93
C TRP A 239 10.66 3.36 -8.34
N PRO A 240 9.58 4.14 -8.54
CA PRO A 240 9.32 4.77 -9.82
C PRO A 240 10.54 5.63 -10.17
N TYR A 241 11.00 5.48 -11.41
CA TYR A 241 12.11 6.21 -12.03
C TYR A 241 12.00 7.73 -11.75
N PHE A 242 12.58 8.19 -10.64
CA PHE A 242 12.90 9.60 -10.39
C PHE A 242 14.40 9.71 -10.60
N GLU A 243 14.81 9.79 -11.86
CA GLU A 243 16.12 10.36 -12.17
C GLU A 243 16.17 11.76 -11.52
N SER A 244 17.05 11.87 -10.53
CA SER A 244 17.88 13.05 -10.31
C SER A 244 18.96 13.03 -11.38
N VAL A 245 18.67 13.60 -12.54
CA VAL A 245 19.75 14.11 -13.39
C VAL A 245 20.15 15.44 -12.78
N SER A 246 21.30 15.45 -12.11
CA SER A 246 22.16 16.62 -11.99
C SER A 246 23.40 16.33 -12.80
#